data_AF-A0A9X3EHJ9-F1
#
_entry.id   AF-A0A9X3EHJ9-F1
#
_cell.length_a   1.000
_cell.length_b   1.000
_cell.length_c   1.000
_cell.angle_alpha   90.00
_cell.angle_beta   90.00
_cell.angle_gamma   90.00
#
_symmetry.space_group_name_H-M   'P 1'
#
loop_
_entity.id
_entity.type
_entity.pdbx_description
1 polymer ?
#
loop_
_entity_poly.entity_id
_entity_poly.type
_entity_poly.pdbx_seq_one_letter_code
_entity_poly.pdbx_strand_id
1 'polypeptide(L)'
;MRHETYQRIVWWLCLLVAPLVLAVIELFHPAEFTEHPGMYQYLSQPEAHDATHKALAYFGPDWWFTLHMIQTPMMALVAVGVWLLVSDVRTVHGALAVACAWLSRLAAFVFLIYYTVLDAIGGIGLGRTIVLTQEMVARGELSDQELQGVIVALDATWTDPWVGGVGSFVSETGSWAAFAMTALAAAARFFAKQGPWAALVLLGAAGWILQLSHAALHGPFAFMLLAAAAIWLAWWERQQAKAKPSH
;
A
#
# COMPACT_ATOMS: atom_id res chain seq x y z
N MET A 1 16.90 -20.08 -18.77
CA MET A 1 17.34 -18.82 -19.42
C MET A 1 16.23 -17.78 -19.61
N ARG A 2 15.36 -17.81 -20.65
CA ARG A 2 14.36 -16.73 -20.84
C ARG A 2 13.38 -16.58 -19.68
N HIS A 3 12.84 -17.68 -19.15
CA HIS A 3 11.88 -17.69 -18.04
C HIS A 3 12.44 -17.11 -16.74
N GLU A 4 13.66 -17.48 -16.36
CA GLU A 4 14.32 -16.98 -15.13
C GLU A 4 14.62 -15.49 -15.21
N THR A 5 14.99 -14.99 -16.41
CA THR A 5 15.20 -13.55 -16.63
C THR A 5 13.91 -12.76 -16.43
N TYR A 6 12.78 -13.23 -16.96
CA TYR A 6 11.48 -12.55 -16.77
C TYR A 6 11.04 -12.56 -15.31
N GLN A 7 11.17 -13.69 -14.61
CA GLN A 7 10.85 -13.77 -13.18
C GLN A 7 11.69 -12.78 -12.37
N ARG A 8 12.98 -12.64 -12.69
CA ARG A 8 13.86 -11.70 -12.02
C ARG A 8 13.49 -10.24 -12.28
N ILE A 9 13.10 -9.90 -13.52
CA ILE A 9 12.63 -8.55 -13.86
C ILE A 9 11.36 -8.23 -13.08
N VAL A 10 10.37 -9.14 -13.09
CA VAL A 10 9.11 -8.96 -12.35
C VAL A 10 9.39 -8.82 -10.86
N TRP A 11 10.31 -9.60 -10.31
CA TRP A 11 10.71 -9.51 -8.91
C TRP A 11 11.23 -8.11 -8.55
N TRP A 12 12.16 -7.55 -9.35
CA TRP A 12 12.68 -6.20 -9.12
C TRP A 12 11.64 -5.11 -9.32
N LEU A 13 10.76 -5.27 -10.31
CA LEU A 13 9.65 -4.35 -10.51
C LEU A 13 8.75 -4.30 -9.27
N CYS A 14 8.39 -5.47 -8.73
CA CYS A 14 7.42 -5.60 -7.65
C CYS A 14 7.98 -5.24 -6.26
N LEU A 15 9.25 -5.53 -5.99
CA LEU A 15 9.85 -5.41 -4.65
C LEU A 15 10.87 -4.29 -4.51
N LEU A 16 11.17 -3.58 -5.60
CA LEU A 16 12.04 -2.41 -5.56
C LEU A 16 11.38 -1.22 -6.25
N VAL A 17 11.05 -1.32 -7.54
CA VAL A 17 10.54 -0.17 -8.30
C VAL A 17 9.20 0.31 -7.74
N ALA A 18 8.21 -0.57 -7.60
CA ALA A 18 6.90 -0.20 -7.07
C ALA A 18 6.98 0.38 -5.63
N PRO A 19 7.69 -0.26 -4.66
CA PRO A 19 7.90 0.34 -3.34
C PRO A 19 8.60 1.71 -3.38
N LEU A 20 9.60 1.92 -4.25
CA LEU A 20 10.26 3.23 -4.34
C LEU A 20 9.34 4.31 -4.92
N VAL A 21 8.51 3.97 -5.92
CA VAL A 21 7.49 4.89 -6.43
C VAL A 21 6.50 5.25 -5.33
N LEU A 22 5.97 4.25 -4.62
CA LEU A 22 5.07 4.47 -3.48
C LEU A 22 5.74 5.33 -2.41
N ALA A 23 6.98 5.01 -2.01
CA ALA A 23 7.71 5.78 -1.00
C ALA A 23 7.84 7.27 -1.36
N VAL A 24 7.98 7.60 -2.65
CA VAL A 24 8.10 8.98 -3.12
C VAL A 24 6.75 9.68 -3.16
N ILE A 25 5.71 9.07 -3.75
CA ILE A 25 4.41 9.74 -3.89
C ILE A 25 3.73 9.93 -2.53
N GLU A 26 3.92 8.97 -1.61
CA GLU A 26 3.29 8.97 -0.29
C GLU A 26 3.84 10.06 0.63
N LEU A 27 5.01 10.64 0.32
CA LEU A 27 5.49 11.85 1.01
C LEU A 27 4.54 13.05 0.82
N PHE A 28 3.75 13.03 -0.25
CA PHE A 28 2.76 14.04 -0.60
C PHE A 28 1.32 13.53 -0.41
N HIS A 29 1.14 12.38 0.24
CA HIS A 29 -0.17 11.86 0.61
C HIS A 29 -0.53 12.41 1.99
N PRO A 30 -1.53 13.30 2.11
CA PRO A 30 -1.91 13.84 3.40
C PRO A 30 -2.39 12.73 4.34
N ALA A 31 -2.16 12.88 5.64
CA ALA A 31 -2.53 11.91 6.65
C ALA A 31 -3.11 12.57 7.90
N GLU A 32 -3.63 11.74 8.81
CA GLU A 32 -4.11 12.12 10.14
C GLU A 32 -5.35 13.06 10.13
N PHE A 33 -6.11 13.07 9.04
CA PHE A 33 -7.46 13.67 8.99
C PHE A 33 -8.51 12.56 8.98
N THR A 34 -9.54 12.69 9.82
CA THR A 34 -10.63 11.70 9.86
C THR A 34 -12.00 12.33 9.83
N GLU A 35 -12.26 13.39 10.62
CA GLU A 35 -13.63 13.91 10.77
C GLU A 35 -13.75 15.44 10.70
N HIS A 36 -12.72 16.18 11.11
CA HIS A 36 -12.77 17.64 11.16
C HIS A 36 -11.57 18.25 10.39
N PRO A 37 -11.79 19.21 9.47
CA PRO A 37 -13.04 19.95 9.19
C PRO A 37 -14.05 19.23 8.26
N GLY A 38 -13.82 17.97 7.93
CA GLY A 38 -14.58 17.22 6.91
C GLY A 38 -13.67 16.89 5.73
N MET A 39 -13.96 15.80 5.06
CA MET A 39 -13.14 15.26 3.99
C MET A 39 -13.10 16.18 2.77
N TYR A 40 -14.26 16.70 2.35
CA TYR A 40 -14.31 17.66 1.23
C TYR A 40 -13.49 18.91 1.53
N GLN A 41 -13.75 19.51 2.70
CA GLN A 41 -13.11 20.76 3.09
C GLN A 41 -11.59 20.57 3.19
N TYR A 42 -11.13 19.45 3.72
CA TYR A 42 -9.71 19.14 3.83
C TYR A 42 -9.03 18.94 2.47
N LEU A 43 -9.59 18.09 1.59
CA LEU A 43 -8.91 17.71 0.34
C LEU A 43 -9.10 18.69 -0.82
N SER A 44 -10.08 19.59 -0.75
CA SER A 44 -10.40 20.51 -1.84
C SER A 44 -9.34 21.58 -2.11
N GLN A 45 -8.31 21.71 -1.28
CA GLN A 45 -7.33 22.80 -1.35
C GLN A 45 -5.89 22.31 -1.18
N PRO A 46 -4.90 22.99 -1.79
CA PRO A 46 -3.51 22.52 -1.84
C PRO A 46 -2.75 22.52 -0.50
N GLU A 47 -3.16 23.26 0.52
CA GLU A 47 -2.52 23.15 1.85
C GLU A 47 -3.49 22.58 2.87
N ALA A 48 -2.97 21.74 3.76
CA ALA A 48 -3.76 21.18 4.85
C ALA A 48 -4.35 22.32 5.69
N HIS A 49 -5.64 22.20 6.03
CA HIS A 49 -6.34 23.18 6.86
C HIS A 49 -5.69 23.41 8.22
N ASP A 50 -4.93 22.42 8.71
CA ASP A 50 -4.24 22.43 9.99
C ASP A 50 -2.87 21.73 9.85
N ALA A 51 -1.84 22.32 10.46
CA ALA A 51 -0.47 21.82 10.51
C ALA A 51 -0.32 20.50 11.28
N THR A 52 -1.37 20.06 12.00
CA THR A 52 -1.44 18.72 12.60
C THR A 52 -1.49 17.61 11.55
N HIS A 53 -1.96 17.90 10.33
CA HIS A 53 -2.00 16.94 9.24
C HIS A 53 -0.64 16.82 8.56
N LYS A 54 -0.24 15.57 8.27
CA LYS A 54 1.13 15.28 7.82
C LYS A 54 1.19 15.06 6.32
N ALA A 55 2.00 15.87 5.64
CA ALA A 55 2.56 15.65 4.30
C ALA A 55 3.77 16.60 4.12
N LEU A 56 4.69 16.30 3.20
CA LEU A 56 5.71 17.27 2.79
C LEU A 56 5.10 18.46 2.07
N ALA A 57 4.12 18.18 1.21
CA ALA A 57 3.24 19.16 0.58
C ALA A 57 1.99 18.41 0.10
N TYR A 58 0.91 19.16 -0.11
CA TYR A 58 -0.27 18.69 -0.82
C TYR A 58 -0.50 19.65 -2.00
N PHE A 59 -1.15 19.21 -3.06
CA PHE A 59 -1.36 20.04 -4.26
C PHE A 59 -2.84 20.13 -4.65
N GLY A 60 -3.73 19.66 -3.77
CA GLY A 60 -5.17 19.71 -3.96
C GLY A 60 -5.73 18.42 -4.57
N PRO A 61 -7.01 18.42 -4.93
CA PRO A 61 -7.77 17.21 -5.21
C PRO A 61 -7.32 16.50 -6.49
N ASP A 62 -6.73 17.21 -7.46
CA ASP A 62 -6.10 16.59 -8.63
C ASP A 62 -4.93 15.68 -8.24
N TRP A 63 -4.13 16.11 -7.26
CA TRP A 63 -3.05 15.28 -6.75
C TRP A 63 -3.59 14.08 -5.97
N TRP A 64 -4.59 14.28 -5.11
CA TRP A 64 -5.26 13.15 -4.44
C TRP A 64 -5.76 12.10 -5.44
N PHE A 65 -6.43 12.52 -6.51
CA PHE A 65 -6.85 11.61 -7.57
C PHE A 65 -5.64 10.94 -8.27
N THR A 66 -4.65 11.73 -8.68
CA THR A 66 -3.49 11.25 -9.43
C THR A 66 -2.67 10.24 -8.64
N LEU A 67 -2.41 10.53 -7.36
CA LEU A 67 -1.61 9.66 -6.52
C LEU A 67 -2.30 8.30 -6.35
N HIS A 68 -3.62 8.25 -6.11
CA HIS A 68 -4.37 6.99 -5.98
C HIS A 68 -4.43 6.20 -7.30
N MET A 69 -4.52 6.88 -8.46
CA MET A 69 -4.39 6.23 -9.76
C MET A 69 -3.03 5.55 -9.97
N ILE A 70 -1.96 6.08 -9.38
CA ILE A 70 -0.62 5.46 -9.37
C ILE A 70 -0.54 4.39 -8.28
N GLN A 71 -1.12 4.64 -7.12
CA GLN A 71 -1.06 3.81 -5.92
C GLN A 71 -1.68 2.43 -6.16
N THR A 72 -2.90 2.38 -6.74
CA THR A 72 -3.63 1.13 -7.02
C THR A 72 -2.75 0.09 -7.76
N PRO A 73 -2.17 0.37 -8.95
CA PRO A 73 -1.34 -0.61 -9.65
C PRO A 73 -0.02 -0.89 -8.93
N MET A 74 0.58 0.08 -8.22
CA MET A 74 1.84 -0.15 -7.51
C MET A 74 1.65 -1.07 -6.30
N MET A 75 0.55 -0.92 -5.55
CA MET A 75 0.20 -1.80 -4.44
C MET A 75 -0.12 -3.22 -4.91
N ALA A 76 -0.75 -3.35 -6.08
CA ALA A 76 -0.93 -4.65 -6.71
C ALA A 76 0.41 -5.32 -7.05
N LEU A 77 1.38 -4.56 -7.59
CA LEU A 77 2.73 -5.07 -7.82
C LEU A 77 3.42 -5.46 -6.51
N VAL A 78 3.27 -4.70 -5.43
CA VAL A 78 3.81 -5.07 -4.10
C VAL A 78 3.24 -6.41 -3.63
N ALA A 79 1.92 -6.62 -3.74
CA ALA A 79 1.28 -7.88 -3.36
C ALA A 79 1.83 -9.07 -4.18
N VAL A 80 2.00 -8.89 -5.49
CA VAL A 80 2.65 -9.88 -6.37
C VAL A 80 4.10 -10.12 -5.95
N GLY A 81 4.83 -9.07 -5.58
CA GLY A 81 6.19 -9.16 -5.06
C GLY A 81 6.30 -10.06 -3.84
N VAL A 82 5.44 -9.84 -2.84
CA VAL A 82 5.43 -10.67 -1.62
C VAL A 82 4.99 -12.10 -1.93
N TRP A 83 4.05 -12.30 -2.85
CA TRP A 83 3.69 -13.62 -3.35
C TRP A 83 4.89 -14.37 -3.95
N LEU A 84 5.72 -13.68 -4.74
CA LEU A 84 6.93 -14.22 -5.33
C LEU A 84 8.00 -14.53 -4.27
N LEU A 85 8.10 -13.75 -3.18
CA LEU A 85 9.07 -14.00 -2.09
C LEU A 85 8.88 -15.36 -1.41
N VAL A 86 7.69 -15.94 -1.45
CA VAL A 86 7.41 -17.26 -0.86
C VAL A 86 7.23 -18.35 -1.91
N SER A 87 7.39 -18.05 -3.20
CA SER A 87 7.12 -18.98 -4.32
C SER A 87 8.02 -20.21 -4.34
N ASP A 88 9.22 -20.12 -3.77
CA ASP A 88 10.19 -21.20 -3.69
C ASP A 88 10.06 -22.03 -2.42
N VAL A 89 9.17 -21.66 -1.49
CA VAL A 89 8.87 -22.45 -0.29
C VAL A 89 8.10 -23.72 -0.65
N ARG A 90 8.72 -24.88 -0.43
CA ARG A 90 8.21 -26.22 -0.80
C ARG A 90 8.08 -27.13 0.42
N THR A 91 7.47 -28.31 0.25
CA THR A 91 7.27 -29.31 1.31
C THR A 91 8.55 -29.79 1.98
N VAL A 92 9.68 -29.79 1.26
CA VAL A 92 11.01 -30.08 1.82
C VAL A 92 11.44 -29.09 2.92
N HIS A 93 10.85 -27.89 2.97
CA HIS A 93 11.10 -26.89 4.00
C HIS A 93 10.25 -27.07 5.26
N GLY A 94 9.40 -28.11 5.32
CA GLY A 94 8.55 -28.43 6.47
C GLY A 94 7.15 -27.82 6.39
N ALA A 95 6.21 -28.46 7.11
CA ALA A 95 4.78 -28.12 7.06
C ALA A 95 4.49 -26.67 7.50
N LEU A 96 5.20 -26.17 8.51
CA LEU A 96 4.99 -24.82 9.03
C LEU A 96 5.40 -23.73 8.03
N ALA A 97 6.55 -23.90 7.36
CA ALA A 97 7.00 -22.98 6.32
C ALA A 97 5.99 -22.90 5.17
N VAL A 98 5.47 -24.06 4.74
CA VAL A 98 4.46 -24.16 3.68
C VAL A 98 3.14 -23.52 4.09
N ALA A 99 2.68 -23.77 5.32
CA ALA A 99 1.46 -23.17 5.85
C ALA A 99 1.56 -21.64 5.87
N CYS A 100 2.66 -21.09 6.41
CA CYS A 100 2.91 -19.65 6.40
C CYS A 100 2.96 -19.08 4.97
N ALA A 101 3.61 -19.78 4.04
CA ALA A 101 3.66 -19.34 2.64
C ALA A 101 2.27 -19.28 1.99
N TRP A 102 1.40 -20.25 2.24
CA TRP A 102 0.02 -20.23 1.74
C TRP A 102 -0.84 -19.16 2.39
N LEU A 103 -0.73 -18.97 3.71
CA LEU A 103 -1.45 -17.92 4.40
C LEU A 103 -0.98 -16.53 3.96
N SER A 104 0.32 -16.35 3.70
CA SER A 104 0.86 -15.11 3.12
C SER A 104 0.25 -14.80 1.76
N ARG A 105 0.13 -15.81 0.88
CA ARG A 105 -0.54 -15.69 -0.41
C ARG A 105 -2.01 -15.32 -0.28
N LEU A 106 -2.73 -15.99 0.62
CA LEU A 106 -4.13 -15.68 0.90
C LEU A 106 -4.28 -14.24 1.41
N ALA A 107 -3.43 -13.80 2.33
CA ALA A 107 -3.42 -12.42 2.82
C ALA A 107 -3.10 -11.42 1.71
N ALA A 108 -2.14 -11.72 0.82
CA ALA A 108 -1.84 -10.87 -0.34
C ALA A 108 -3.04 -10.74 -1.29
N PHE A 109 -3.79 -11.82 -1.50
CA PHE A 109 -5.01 -11.80 -2.29
C PHE A 109 -6.13 -10.96 -1.65
N VAL A 110 -6.35 -11.13 -0.34
CA VAL A 110 -7.32 -10.33 0.43
C VAL A 110 -6.92 -8.85 0.41
N PHE A 111 -5.65 -8.55 0.66
CA PHE A 111 -5.11 -7.19 0.56
C PHE A 111 -5.38 -6.60 -0.82
N LEU A 112 -5.06 -7.30 -1.90
CA LEU A 112 -5.29 -6.82 -3.26
C LEU A 112 -6.75 -6.43 -3.51
N ILE A 113 -7.70 -7.25 -3.04
CA ILE A 113 -9.14 -6.96 -3.20
C ILE A 113 -9.54 -5.73 -2.39
N TYR A 114 -9.32 -5.77 -1.07
CA TYR A 114 -9.83 -4.74 -0.17
C TYR A 114 -9.13 -3.40 -0.35
N TYR A 115 -7.84 -3.42 -0.65
CA TYR A 115 -7.11 -2.22 -1.01
C TYR A 115 -7.65 -1.60 -2.31
N THR A 116 -7.92 -2.42 -3.34
CA THR A 116 -8.52 -1.91 -4.59
C THR A 116 -9.90 -1.28 -4.34
N VAL A 117 -10.71 -1.89 -3.48
CA VAL A 117 -12.02 -1.34 -3.10
C VAL A 117 -11.85 -0.01 -2.36
N LEU A 118 -10.93 0.06 -1.39
CA LEU A 118 -10.62 1.28 -0.65
C LEU A 118 -10.18 2.41 -1.59
N ASP A 119 -9.20 2.14 -2.45
CA ASP A 119 -8.66 3.10 -3.41
C ASP A 119 -9.73 3.57 -4.41
N ALA A 120 -10.57 2.65 -4.90
CA ALA A 120 -11.63 2.99 -5.84
C ALA A 120 -12.66 3.95 -5.23
N ILE A 121 -13.01 3.76 -3.96
CA ILE A 121 -14.02 4.56 -3.25
C ILE A 121 -13.39 5.85 -2.70
N GLY A 122 -12.46 5.72 -1.75
CA GLY A 122 -11.91 6.84 -0.98
C GLY A 122 -10.78 7.59 -1.69
N GLY A 123 -10.02 6.92 -2.55
CA GLY A 123 -8.94 7.53 -3.32
C GLY A 123 -9.46 8.21 -4.59
N ILE A 124 -9.74 7.37 -5.57
CA ILE A 124 -10.09 7.73 -6.94
C ILE A 124 -11.48 8.35 -7.01
N GLY A 125 -12.50 7.66 -6.49
CA GLY A 125 -13.90 8.08 -6.59
C GLY A 125 -14.14 9.40 -5.89
N LEU A 126 -13.72 9.50 -4.63
CA LEU A 126 -13.82 10.72 -3.85
C LEU A 126 -13.00 11.87 -4.46
N GLY A 127 -11.72 11.65 -4.77
CA GLY A 127 -10.86 12.66 -5.38
C GLY A 127 -11.44 13.22 -6.67
N ARG A 128 -11.89 12.34 -7.57
CA ARG A 128 -12.48 12.76 -8.84
C ARG A 128 -13.80 13.50 -8.64
N THR A 129 -14.59 13.10 -7.65
CA THR A 129 -15.85 13.80 -7.34
C THR A 129 -15.57 15.22 -6.87
N ILE A 130 -14.58 15.44 -6.00
CA ILE A 130 -14.19 16.80 -5.57
C ILE A 130 -13.80 17.67 -6.77
N VAL A 131 -12.93 17.16 -7.65
CA VAL A 131 -12.49 17.90 -8.86
C VAL A 131 -13.69 18.29 -9.72
N LEU A 132 -14.57 17.34 -10.03
CA LEU A 132 -15.77 17.59 -10.85
C LEU A 132 -16.71 18.60 -10.18
N THR A 133 -16.91 18.51 -8.86
CA THR A 133 -17.73 19.45 -8.10
C THR A 133 -17.16 20.87 -8.19
N GLN A 134 -15.85 21.05 -8.01
CA GLN A 134 -15.21 22.36 -8.13
C GLN A 134 -15.34 22.95 -9.54
N GLU A 135 -15.17 22.12 -10.57
CA GLU A 135 -15.37 22.52 -11.96
C GLU A 135 -16.82 22.95 -12.22
N MET A 136 -17.81 22.20 -11.73
CA MET A 136 -19.24 22.52 -11.88
C MET A 136 -19.60 23.84 -11.17
N VAL A 137 -19.08 24.06 -9.96
CA VAL A 137 -19.24 25.34 -9.24
C VAL A 137 -18.65 26.49 -10.04
N ALA A 138 -17.43 26.34 -10.57
CA ALA A 138 -16.77 27.37 -11.37
C ALA A 138 -17.54 27.72 -12.66
N ARG A 139 -18.27 26.75 -13.23
CA ARG A 139 -19.15 26.96 -14.38
C ARG A 139 -20.55 27.48 -14.03
N GLY A 140 -20.87 27.63 -12.74
CA GLY A 140 -22.20 28.03 -12.28
C GLY A 140 -23.28 26.95 -12.47
N GLU A 141 -22.87 25.68 -12.55
CA GLU A 141 -23.77 24.53 -12.75
C GLU A 141 -24.32 23.96 -11.43
N LEU A 142 -23.76 24.36 -10.29
CA LEU A 142 -24.23 24.00 -8.96
C LEU A 142 -24.58 25.25 -8.16
N SER A 143 -25.77 25.25 -7.57
CA SER A 143 -26.14 26.17 -6.51
C SER A 143 -25.42 25.85 -5.19
N ASP A 144 -25.36 26.82 -4.27
CA ASP A 144 -24.77 26.62 -2.94
C ASP A 144 -25.44 25.47 -2.16
N GLN A 145 -26.76 25.29 -2.35
CA GLN A 145 -27.51 24.22 -1.71
C GLN A 145 -27.13 22.84 -2.28
N GLU A 146 -26.94 22.74 -3.59
CA GLU A 146 -26.50 21.48 -4.24
C GLU A 146 -25.06 21.15 -3.86
N LEU A 147 -24.17 22.15 -3.85
CA LEU A 147 -22.80 21.99 -3.36
C LEU A 147 -22.79 21.45 -1.93
N GLN A 148 -23.58 22.03 -1.02
CA GLN A 148 -23.66 21.55 0.35
C GLN A 148 -24.16 20.10 0.44
N GLY A 149 -25.10 19.70 -0.42
CA GLY A 149 -25.56 18.30 -0.51
C GLY A 149 -24.45 17.34 -0.92
N VAL A 150 -23.61 17.74 -1.88
CA VAL A 150 -22.44 16.95 -2.30
C VAL A 150 -21.41 16.84 -1.17
N ILE A 151 -21.11 17.94 -0.47
CA ILE A 151 -20.19 17.96 0.66
C ILE A 151 -20.64 16.97 1.74
N VAL A 152 -21.92 17.02 2.14
CA VAL A 152 -22.49 16.11 3.14
C VAL A 152 -22.37 14.65 2.70
N ALA A 153 -22.63 14.34 1.42
CA ALA A 153 -22.52 12.99 0.90
C ALA A 153 -21.06 12.47 0.90
N LEU A 154 -20.09 13.32 0.54
CA LEU A 154 -18.67 12.97 0.55
C LEU A 154 -18.15 12.73 1.98
N ASP A 155 -18.50 13.61 2.91
CA ASP A 155 -18.08 13.48 4.31
C ASP A 155 -18.72 12.25 4.96
N ALA A 156 -20.02 12.00 4.71
CA ALA A 156 -20.71 10.81 5.21
C ALA A 156 -20.15 9.51 4.60
N THR A 157 -19.73 9.54 3.33
CA THR A 157 -19.08 8.38 2.70
C THR A 157 -17.72 8.12 3.37
N TRP A 158 -16.95 9.18 3.67
CA TRP A 158 -15.64 9.03 4.29
C TRP A 158 -15.69 8.44 5.71
N THR A 159 -16.72 8.78 6.49
CA THR A 159 -16.89 8.26 7.85
C THR A 159 -17.77 7.02 7.92
N ASP A 160 -18.18 6.45 6.78
CA ASP A 160 -18.99 5.24 6.75
C ASP A 160 -18.21 4.04 7.34
N PRO A 161 -18.79 3.29 8.29
CA PRO A 161 -18.08 2.20 8.98
C PRO A 161 -17.78 0.99 8.09
N TRP A 162 -18.39 0.87 6.91
CA TRP A 162 -18.16 -0.23 5.97
C TRP A 162 -17.16 0.13 4.89
N VAL A 163 -17.38 1.26 4.21
CA VAL A 163 -16.68 1.64 2.97
C VAL A 163 -15.89 2.93 3.06
N GLY A 164 -15.94 3.62 4.20
CA GLY A 164 -15.23 4.87 4.42
C GLY A 164 -13.72 4.73 4.45
N GLY A 165 -13.06 5.81 4.87
CA GLY A 165 -11.61 5.89 5.00
C GLY A 165 -11.09 5.10 6.21
N VAL A 166 -10.28 5.76 7.03
CA VAL A 166 -9.59 5.13 8.17
C VAL A 166 -10.60 4.55 9.17
N GLY A 167 -10.40 3.29 9.57
CA GLY A 167 -11.23 2.60 10.57
C GLY A 167 -12.49 1.93 10.02
N SER A 168 -12.78 2.05 8.71
CA SER A 168 -13.86 1.30 8.08
C SER A 168 -13.51 -0.19 7.97
N PHE A 169 -14.53 -1.05 7.82
CA PHE A 169 -14.34 -2.47 7.59
C PHE A 169 -13.43 -2.76 6.39
N VAL A 170 -13.62 -2.03 5.28
CA VAL A 170 -12.78 -2.15 4.09
C VAL A 170 -11.34 -1.76 4.38
N SER A 171 -11.13 -0.60 5.02
CA SER A 171 -9.79 -0.11 5.37
C SER A 171 -9.07 -1.09 6.29
N GLU A 172 -9.68 -1.45 7.42
CA GLU A 172 -9.09 -2.36 8.42
C GLU A 172 -8.78 -3.73 7.82
N THR A 173 -9.69 -4.29 7.01
CA THR A 173 -9.46 -5.60 6.39
C THR A 173 -8.25 -5.55 5.46
N GLY A 174 -8.14 -4.50 4.63
CA GLY A 174 -6.99 -4.30 3.74
C GLY A 174 -5.70 -4.13 4.54
N SER A 175 -5.69 -3.26 5.53
CA SER A 175 -4.49 -2.89 6.28
C SER A 175 -3.96 -4.05 7.14
N TRP A 176 -4.84 -4.81 7.81
CA TRP A 176 -4.45 -6.04 8.51
C TRP A 176 -3.99 -7.16 7.56
N ALA A 177 -4.59 -7.28 6.38
CA ALA A 177 -4.12 -8.21 5.36
C ALA A 177 -2.73 -7.84 4.86
N ALA A 178 -2.39 -6.55 4.76
CA ALA A 178 -1.06 -6.08 4.40
C ALA A 178 0.01 -6.50 5.41
N PHE A 179 -0.29 -6.33 6.70
CA PHE A 179 0.58 -6.83 7.78
C PHE A 179 0.71 -8.36 7.74
N ALA A 180 -0.42 -9.08 7.68
CA ALA A 180 -0.41 -10.54 7.66
C ALA A 180 0.40 -11.09 6.48
N MET A 181 0.23 -10.53 5.27
CA MET A 181 0.97 -10.88 4.06
C MET A 181 2.49 -10.91 4.30
N THR A 182 3.03 -9.80 4.83
CA THR A 182 4.49 -9.63 5.00
C THR A 182 5.03 -10.40 6.20
N ALA A 183 4.32 -10.41 7.33
CA ALA A 183 4.70 -11.16 8.52
C ALA A 183 4.73 -12.67 8.26
N LEU A 184 3.73 -13.20 7.55
CA LEU A 184 3.68 -14.61 7.17
C LEU A 184 4.72 -14.96 6.11
N ALA A 185 5.05 -14.03 5.20
CA ALA A 185 6.18 -14.22 4.27
C ALA A 185 7.51 -14.31 5.02
N ALA A 186 7.74 -13.40 5.98
CA ALA A 186 8.92 -13.42 6.84
C ALA A 186 9.00 -14.74 7.63
N ALA A 187 7.89 -15.19 8.23
CA ALA A 187 7.82 -16.45 8.96
C ALA A 187 8.08 -17.67 8.05
N ALA A 188 7.48 -17.72 6.86
CA ALA A 188 7.68 -18.79 5.90
C ALA A 188 9.17 -18.94 5.54
N ARG A 189 9.82 -17.82 5.24
CA ARG A 189 11.25 -17.79 4.92
C ARG A 189 12.14 -18.10 6.12
N PHE A 190 11.75 -17.66 7.32
CA PHE A 190 12.45 -18.01 8.57
C PHE A 190 12.45 -19.52 8.79
N PHE A 191 11.29 -20.17 8.75
CA PHE A 191 11.17 -21.62 8.95
C PHE A 191 11.83 -22.43 7.84
N ALA A 192 11.81 -21.91 6.59
CA ALA A 192 12.54 -22.51 5.48
C ALA A 192 14.07 -22.29 5.55
N LYS A 193 14.57 -21.49 6.49
CA LYS A 193 15.97 -21.06 6.59
C LYS A 193 16.45 -20.33 5.31
N GLN A 194 15.56 -19.54 4.72
CA GLN A 194 15.75 -18.82 3.45
C GLN A 194 15.87 -17.31 3.67
N GLY A 195 16.93 -16.88 4.34
CA GLY A 195 17.25 -15.46 4.47
C GLY A 195 17.91 -15.13 5.81
N PRO A 196 18.63 -14.01 5.89
CA PRO A 196 19.15 -13.52 7.16
C PRO A 196 18.00 -12.97 8.00
N TRP A 197 17.99 -13.28 9.30
CA TRP A 197 16.91 -12.89 10.22
C TRP A 197 16.62 -11.39 10.21
N ALA A 198 17.65 -10.54 10.08
CA ALA A 198 17.51 -9.10 10.05
C ALA A 198 16.62 -8.63 8.88
N ALA A 199 16.79 -9.18 7.68
CA ALA A 199 15.95 -8.86 6.53
C ALA A 199 14.48 -9.29 6.74
N LEU A 200 14.26 -10.39 7.44
CA LEU A 200 12.92 -10.89 7.77
C LEU A 200 12.23 -9.99 8.81
N VAL A 201 12.98 -9.44 9.76
CA VAL A 201 12.48 -8.42 10.69
C VAL A 201 12.09 -7.14 9.95
N LEU A 202 12.92 -6.66 9.01
CA LEU A 202 12.57 -5.49 8.19
C LEU A 202 11.29 -5.74 7.39
N LEU A 203 11.10 -6.94 6.84
CA LEU A 203 9.89 -7.31 6.09
C LEU A 203 8.64 -7.26 6.99
N GLY A 204 8.71 -7.83 8.20
CA GLY A 204 7.59 -7.76 9.16
C GLY A 204 7.30 -6.33 9.64
N ALA A 205 8.35 -5.54 9.90
CA ALA A 205 8.22 -4.15 10.30
C ALA A 205 7.59 -3.28 9.21
N ALA A 206 7.93 -3.53 7.94
CA ALA A 206 7.32 -2.85 6.80
C ALA A 206 5.80 -3.03 6.80
N GLY A 207 5.29 -4.26 6.94
CA GLY A 207 3.85 -4.49 7.00
C GLY A 207 3.18 -3.94 8.24
N TRP A 208 3.86 -3.93 9.39
CA TRP A 208 3.30 -3.34 10.61
C TRP A 208 3.10 -1.84 10.47
N ILE A 209 4.10 -1.14 9.92
CA ILE A 209 3.98 0.31 9.66
C ILE A 209 2.90 0.58 8.62
N LEU A 210 2.83 -0.24 7.56
CA LEU A 210 1.80 -0.10 6.54
C LEU A 210 0.39 -0.32 7.08
N GLN A 211 0.23 -1.23 8.06
CA GLN A 211 -1.03 -1.40 8.79
C GLN A 211 -1.43 -0.12 9.51
N LEU A 212 -0.50 0.55 10.20
CA LEU A 212 -0.82 1.79 10.91
C LEU A 212 -1.31 2.89 9.96
N SER A 213 -0.61 3.06 8.83
CA SER A 213 -1.04 3.93 7.75
C SER A 213 -0.14 3.72 6.52
N HIS A 214 -0.71 3.84 5.32
CA HIS A 214 0.07 3.95 4.09
C HIS A 214 0.38 5.40 3.71
N ALA A 215 -0.25 6.37 4.35
CA ALA A 215 -0.04 7.79 4.08
C ALA A 215 1.23 8.33 4.78
N ALA A 216 1.56 9.60 4.55
CA ALA A 216 2.70 10.26 5.16
C ALA A 216 2.65 10.22 6.72
N LEU A 217 3.73 9.94 7.44
CA LEU A 217 5.06 9.50 7.00
C LEU A 217 5.24 7.97 7.10
N HIS A 218 4.17 7.24 7.43
CA HIS A 218 4.23 5.78 7.64
C HIS A 218 4.50 5.04 6.32
N GLY A 219 3.78 5.37 5.25
CA GLY A 219 3.97 4.76 3.93
C GLY A 219 5.41 4.80 3.44
N PRO A 220 6.03 5.99 3.34
CA PRO A 220 7.42 6.11 2.92
C PRO A 220 8.37 5.20 3.70
N PHE A 221 8.24 5.13 5.03
CA PHE A 221 9.04 4.22 5.84
C PHE A 221 8.74 2.75 5.54
N ALA A 222 7.46 2.35 5.47
CA ALA A 222 7.05 0.99 5.18
C ALA A 222 7.62 0.49 3.83
N PHE A 223 7.47 1.27 2.76
CA PHE A 223 7.93 0.88 1.43
C PHE A 223 9.46 0.86 1.31
N MET A 224 10.16 1.79 1.98
CA MET A 224 11.61 1.77 2.04
C MET A 224 12.14 0.54 2.79
N LEU A 225 11.50 0.14 3.89
CA LEU A 225 11.85 -1.07 4.62
C LEU A 225 11.60 -2.34 3.78
N LEU A 226 10.48 -2.38 3.05
CA LEU A 226 10.18 -3.48 2.12
C LEU A 226 11.26 -3.60 1.03
N ALA A 227 11.63 -2.49 0.39
CA ALA A 227 12.69 -2.47 -0.62
C ALA A 227 14.06 -2.89 -0.04
N ALA A 228 14.40 -2.40 1.14
CA ALA A 228 15.64 -2.77 1.83
C ALA A 228 15.68 -4.27 2.19
N ALA A 229 14.59 -4.81 2.71
CA ALA A 229 14.45 -6.24 3.00
C ALA A 229 14.63 -7.09 1.73
N ALA A 230 14.00 -6.68 0.63
CA ALA A 230 14.10 -7.36 -0.66
C ALA A 230 15.55 -7.36 -1.17
N ILE A 231 16.21 -6.19 -1.25
CA ILE A 231 17.61 -6.07 -1.68
C ILE A 231 18.52 -6.98 -0.85
N TRP A 232 18.33 -6.99 0.48
CA TRP A 232 19.14 -7.81 1.37
C TRP A 232 18.92 -9.31 1.13
N LEU A 233 17.68 -9.76 0.98
CA LEU A 233 17.35 -11.15 0.64
C LEU A 233 18.01 -11.56 -0.69
N ALA A 234 17.86 -10.73 -1.73
CA ALA A 234 18.46 -10.99 -3.04
C ALA A 234 19.98 -11.01 -3.01
N TRP A 235 20.62 -10.15 -2.20
CA TRP A 235 22.06 -10.17 -1.99
C TRP A 235 22.49 -11.46 -1.28
N TRP A 236 21.81 -11.84 -0.20
CA TRP A 236 22.11 -13.04 0.57
C TRP A 236 21.98 -14.32 -0.28
N GLU A 237 20.92 -14.45 -1.08
CA GLU A 237 20.74 -15.59 -1.98
C GLU A 237 21.89 -15.73 -2.98
N ARG A 238 22.39 -14.60 -3.51
CA ARG A 238 23.57 -14.60 -4.39
C ARG A 238 24.83 -15.08 -3.67
N GLN A 239 25.03 -14.72 -2.40
CA GLN A 239 26.18 -15.20 -1.63
C GLN A 239 26.09 -16.72 -1.37
N GLN A 240 24.91 -17.21 -1.01
CA GLN A 240 24.68 -18.64 -0.80
C GLN A 240 24.89 -19.46 -2.08
N ALA A 241 24.50 -18.92 -3.24
CA ALA A 241 24.72 -19.57 -4.53
C ALA A 241 26.22 -19.66 -4.89
N LYS A 242 27.01 -18.62 -4.57
CA LYS A 242 28.48 -18.64 -4.79
C LYS A 242 29.21 -19.61 -3.86
N ALA A 243 28.69 -19.82 -2.65
CA ALA A 243 29.31 -20.68 -1.65
C ALA A 243 29.11 -22.18 -1.89
N LYS A 244 28.17 -22.59 -2.77
CA LYS A 244 27.98 -24.00 -3.13
C LYS A 244 28.96 -24.38 -4.26
N PRO A 245 29.89 -25.34 -4.05
CA PRO A 245 30.79 -25.79 -5.12
C PRO A 245 29.98 -26.43 -6.25
N SER A 246 30.32 -26.09 -7.49
CA SER A 246 29.80 -26.75 -8.69
C SER A 246 30.30 -28.19 -8.74
N HIS A 247 29.47 -29.12 -8.30
CA HIS A 247 29.66 -30.56 -8.49
C HIS A 247 29.07 -31.00 -9.83
#